data_AF-A0A5S9MB98-F1
#
_entry.id   AF-A0A5S9MB98-F1
#
_cell.length_a   1.000
_cell.length_b   1.000
_cell.length_c   1.000
_cell.angle_alpha   90.00
_cell.angle_beta   90.00
_cell.angle_gamma   90.00
#
_symmetry.space_group_name_H-M   'P 1'
#
loop_
_entity.id
_entity.type
_entity.pdbx_description
1 polymer ?
#
loop_
_entity_poly.entity_id
_entity_poly.type
_entity_poly.pdbx_seq_one_letter_code
_entity_poly.pdbx_strand_id
1 'polypeptide(L)'
;MLGDNPLNRSYVVGFGQNPPKHPHHRTAHGSWSNQLTNPPSHRHTLYGALVGGPNAQDQYDDDISDYISNEVATDYNAAFTGNIAKMVQLFGEGQSKLPNFPPKKNKWRMSFFVEAAVMHNDTTSTQVKAVLYNRSGWPARSSQTLSFRYYVNLSEVFAKGFTEKDIQVTAAYNEGASLSPLKVYDASSRVYFAEIDFTGVAISPRGESEHKKEIQFRLSASNGSNIWDASNDYSYQGLTSNMQKNNKDSRL
;
A
#
# COMPACT_ATOMS: atom_id res chain seq x y z
N MET A 1 -26.24 2.56 -23.84
CA MET A 1 -25.22 1.67 -23.21
C MET A 1 -23.80 1.92 -23.73
N LEU A 2 -23.53 1.83 -25.05
CA LEU A 2 -22.15 1.82 -25.55
C LEU A 2 -21.58 3.20 -25.98
N GLY A 3 -22.40 4.25 -26.08
CA GLY A 3 -21.93 5.57 -26.52
C GLY A 3 -23.03 6.46 -27.10
N ASP A 4 -24.02 5.86 -27.74
CA ASP A 4 -25.18 6.58 -28.30
C ASP A 4 -26.19 6.89 -27.17
N ASN A 5 -26.08 8.09 -26.61
CA ASN A 5 -26.93 8.66 -25.56
C ASN A 5 -26.62 10.17 -25.40
N PRO A 6 -27.45 10.96 -24.71
CA PRO A 6 -27.25 12.41 -24.58
C PRO A 6 -25.90 12.82 -23.98
N LEU A 7 -25.26 11.97 -23.17
CA LEU A 7 -23.95 12.23 -22.56
C LEU A 7 -22.77 11.77 -23.43
N ASN A 8 -23.02 11.20 -24.61
CA ASN A 8 -22.02 10.67 -25.55
C ASN A 8 -20.96 9.78 -24.87
N ARG A 9 -21.40 8.94 -23.93
CA ARG A 9 -20.50 8.11 -23.12
C ARG A 9 -20.89 6.64 -23.09
N SER A 10 -19.92 5.80 -22.76
CA SER A 10 -20.14 4.40 -22.42
C SER A 10 -20.62 4.26 -20.98
N TYR A 11 -21.47 3.26 -20.74
CA TYR A 11 -21.86 2.76 -19.42
C TYR A 11 -21.20 1.39 -19.13
N VAL A 12 -20.21 0.99 -19.92
CA VAL A 12 -19.44 -0.24 -19.75
C VAL A 12 -18.04 0.12 -19.26
N VAL A 13 -17.69 -0.32 -18.06
CA VAL A 13 -16.41 -0.01 -17.41
C VAL A 13 -15.24 -0.43 -18.31
N GLY A 14 -14.33 0.52 -18.57
CA GLY A 14 -13.12 0.28 -19.36
C GLY A 14 -13.34 0.09 -20.87
N PHE A 15 -14.51 0.43 -21.41
CA PHE A 15 -14.84 0.32 -22.83
C PHE A 15 -15.40 1.63 -23.40
N GLY A 16 -15.02 2.00 -24.62
CA GLY A 16 -15.61 3.13 -25.35
C GLY A 16 -15.21 4.52 -24.81
N GLN A 17 -16.00 5.53 -25.18
CA GLN A 17 -15.77 6.92 -24.81
C GLN A 17 -16.23 7.20 -23.37
N ASN A 18 -15.39 7.84 -22.55
CA ASN A 18 -15.69 8.26 -21.18
C ASN A 18 -16.43 7.21 -20.31
N PRO A 19 -15.93 5.96 -20.18
CA PRO A 19 -16.58 4.93 -19.39
C PRO A 19 -16.59 5.26 -17.88
N PRO A 20 -17.47 4.61 -17.08
CA PRO A 20 -17.44 4.71 -15.63
C PRO A 20 -16.09 4.26 -15.05
N LYS A 21 -15.62 4.98 -14.03
CA LYS A 21 -14.37 4.73 -13.31
C LYS A 21 -14.60 4.40 -11.84
N HIS A 22 -15.81 4.64 -11.33
CA HIS A 22 -16.18 4.46 -9.93
C HIS A 22 -17.39 3.51 -9.76
N PRO A 23 -17.37 2.29 -10.34
CA PRO A 23 -18.45 1.32 -10.09
C PRO A 23 -18.54 1.00 -8.59
N HIS A 24 -19.72 0.63 -8.09
CA HIS A 24 -19.94 0.23 -6.69
C HIS A 24 -19.37 -1.18 -6.39
N HIS A 25 -18.06 -1.38 -6.62
CA HIS A 25 -17.43 -2.71 -6.56
C HIS A 25 -16.19 -2.75 -5.66
N ARG A 26 -16.33 -3.38 -4.48
CA ARG A 26 -15.33 -3.44 -3.40
C ARG A 26 -13.94 -3.86 -3.87
N THR A 27 -13.82 -5.01 -4.54
CA THR A 27 -12.51 -5.54 -4.97
C THR A 27 -11.88 -4.74 -6.10
N ALA A 28 -12.70 -4.03 -6.90
CA ALA A 28 -12.17 -3.20 -7.98
C ALA A 28 -11.69 -1.85 -7.44
N HIS A 29 -12.43 -1.29 -6.47
CA HIS A 29 -12.01 -0.12 -5.71
C HIS A 29 -10.70 -0.40 -4.97
N GLY A 30 -10.69 -1.50 -4.23
CA GLY A 30 -9.53 -1.98 -3.50
C GLY A 30 -9.21 -1.12 -2.28
N SER A 31 -10.20 -0.70 -1.48
CA SER A 31 -9.92 -0.10 -0.17
C SER A 31 -9.07 -1.03 0.71
N TRP A 32 -8.16 -0.45 1.49
CA TRP A 32 -7.45 -1.15 2.57
C TRP A 32 -7.99 -0.76 3.96
N SER A 33 -8.71 0.36 4.06
CA SER A 33 -9.15 0.98 5.31
C SER A 33 -10.67 0.83 5.56
N ASN A 34 -11.37 0.01 4.78
CA ASN A 34 -12.83 -0.16 4.85
C ASN A 34 -13.59 1.16 4.60
N GLN A 35 -13.17 1.93 3.59
CA GLN A 35 -13.76 3.23 3.25
C GLN A 35 -13.96 3.32 1.74
N LEU A 36 -15.11 3.85 1.31
CA LEU A 36 -15.37 4.14 -0.11
C LEU A 36 -14.51 5.30 -0.64
N THR A 37 -14.14 6.22 0.24
CA THR A 37 -13.35 7.43 -0.09
C THR A 37 -11.85 7.19 -0.07
N ASN A 38 -11.38 6.03 0.39
CA ASN A 38 -9.96 5.71 0.50
C ASN A 38 -9.65 4.32 -0.08
N PRO A 39 -8.93 4.22 -1.21
CA PRO A 39 -8.36 5.34 -1.98
C PRO A 39 -9.44 6.20 -2.68
N PRO A 40 -9.13 7.44 -3.08
CA PRO A 40 -10.08 8.32 -3.78
C PRO A 40 -10.44 7.85 -5.20
N SER A 41 -9.78 6.81 -5.71
CA SER A 41 -10.06 6.25 -7.02
C SER A 41 -9.80 4.75 -7.02
N HIS A 42 -10.50 4.04 -7.90
CA HIS A 42 -10.35 2.60 -8.06
C HIS A 42 -8.91 2.20 -8.40
N ARG A 43 -8.39 1.20 -7.69
CA ARG A 43 -7.05 0.63 -7.98
C ARG A 43 -7.06 -0.31 -9.18
N HIS A 44 -8.20 -0.91 -9.47
CA HIS A 44 -8.39 -1.89 -10.54
C HIS A 44 -9.47 -1.43 -11.51
N THR A 45 -9.36 -1.89 -12.75
CA THR A 45 -10.39 -1.65 -13.77
C THR A 45 -11.24 -2.91 -13.88
N LEU A 46 -12.53 -2.80 -13.59
CA LEU A 46 -13.50 -3.90 -13.71
C LEU A 46 -14.01 -4.00 -15.15
N TYR A 47 -13.12 -4.34 -16.08
CA TYR A 47 -13.42 -4.30 -17.51
C TYR A 47 -14.68 -5.09 -17.86
N GLY A 48 -15.54 -4.47 -18.68
CA GLY A 48 -16.74 -5.10 -19.23
C GLY A 48 -17.96 -5.04 -18.33
N ALA A 49 -17.85 -4.58 -17.08
CA ALA A 49 -19.01 -4.41 -16.21
C ALA A 49 -19.96 -3.34 -16.76
N LEU A 50 -21.22 -3.71 -16.97
CA LEU A 50 -22.29 -2.79 -17.28
C LEU A 50 -22.80 -2.19 -15.96
N VAL A 51 -22.76 -0.87 -15.82
CA VAL A 51 -23.31 -0.19 -14.65
C VAL A 51 -24.84 -0.05 -14.75
N GLY A 52 -25.52 0.22 -13.63
CA GLY A 52 -26.97 0.46 -13.59
C GLY A 52 -27.45 1.51 -14.60
N GLY A 53 -26.66 2.57 -14.80
CA GLY A 53 -26.87 3.56 -15.85
C GLY A 53 -27.58 4.82 -15.36
N PRO A 54 -28.04 5.69 -16.28
CA PRO A 54 -28.62 6.96 -15.93
C PRO A 54 -30.04 6.81 -15.36
N ASN A 55 -30.52 7.87 -14.70
CA ASN A 55 -31.91 7.99 -14.33
C ASN A 55 -32.82 8.25 -15.56
N ALA A 56 -34.12 8.38 -15.32
CA ALA A 56 -35.13 8.59 -16.38
C ALA A 56 -34.99 9.94 -17.13
N GLN A 57 -34.11 10.84 -16.68
CA GLN A 57 -33.80 12.11 -17.32
C GLN A 57 -32.40 12.11 -17.98
N ASP A 58 -31.83 10.93 -18.22
CA ASP A 58 -30.47 10.74 -18.77
C ASP A 58 -29.35 11.33 -17.89
N GLN A 59 -29.63 11.60 -16.60
CA GLN A 59 -28.63 12.10 -15.66
C GLN A 59 -27.86 10.94 -15.04
N TYR A 60 -26.55 11.08 -14.94
CA TYR A 60 -25.66 10.07 -14.41
C TYR A 60 -24.39 10.71 -13.83
N ASP A 61 -24.10 10.39 -12.58
CA ASP A 61 -22.86 10.75 -11.91
C ASP A 61 -22.01 9.49 -11.67
N ASP A 62 -20.71 9.57 -11.96
CA ASP A 62 -19.75 8.48 -11.78
C ASP A 62 -19.20 8.50 -10.34
N ASP A 63 -20.03 8.11 -9.39
CA ASP A 63 -19.72 8.08 -7.96
C ASP A 63 -19.88 6.68 -7.38
N ILE A 64 -18.85 6.22 -6.67
CA ILE A 64 -18.84 4.94 -5.95
C ILE A 64 -19.93 4.88 -4.87
N SER A 65 -20.40 6.02 -4.35
CA SER A 65 -21.46 6.05 -3.34
C SER A 65 -22.86 5.84 -3.91
N ASP A 66 -23.05 6.09 -5.21
CA ASP A 66 -24.31 5.85 -5.93
C ASP A 66 -24.44 4.37 -6.32
N TYR A 67 -24.90 3.57 -5.38
CA TYR A 67 -25.17 2.14 -5.57
C TYR A 67 -26.38 1.86 -6.46
N ILE A 68 -27.03 2.86 -7.06
CA ILE A 68 -28.10 2.64 -8.03
C ILE A 68 -27.50 2.77 -9.43
N SER A 69 -26.95 3.95 -9.76
CA SER A 69 -26.43 4.22 -11.10
C SER A 69 -25.11 3.50 -11.38
N ASN A 70 -24.28 3.29 -10.35
CA ASN A 70 -22.97 2.65 -10.46
C ASN A 70 -22.94 1.20 -9.98
N GLU A 71 -24.08 0.59 -9.65
CA GLU A 71 -24.12 -0.84 -9.33
C GLU A 71 -23.64 -1.68 -10.50
N VAL A 72 -22.98 -2.79 -10.18
CA VAL A 72 -22.57 -3.79 -11.16
C VAL A 72 -22.96 -5.18 -10.65
N ALA A 73 -23.57 -5.98 -11.52
CA ALA A 73 -24.07 -7.28 -11.14
C ALA A 73 -23.91 -8.32 -12.25
N THR A 74 -23.97 -9.60 -11.88
CA THR A 74 -23.84 -10.70 -12.85
C THR A 74 -25.01 -10.70 -13.83
N ASP A 75 -26.22 -10.44 -13.36
CA ASP A 75 -27.44 -10.38 -14.16
C ASP A 75 -27.44 -9.20 -15.14
N TYR A 76 -26.88 -8.04 -14.77
CA TYR A 76 -26.72 -6.89 -15.69
C TYR A 76 -25.89 -7.30 -16.92
N ASN A 77 -24.86 -8.09 -16.71
CA ASN A 77 -23.95 -8.54 -17.76
C ASN A 77 -24.45 -9.77 -18.54
N ALA A 78 -25.39 -10.56 -17.99
CA ALA A 78 -25.81 -11.84 -18.58
C ALA A 78 -26.45 -11.67 -19.96
N ALA A 79 -27.60 -10.99 -20.04
CA ALA A 79 -28.28 -10.75 -21.32
C ALA A 79 -27.50 -9.79 -22.22
N PHE A 80 -26.81 -8.80 -21.62
CA PHE A 80 -25.93 -7.88 -22.33
C PHE A 80 -24.87 -8.63 -23.15
N THR A 81 -24.22 -9.65 -22.57
CA THR A 81 -23.22 -10.47 -23.27
C THR A 81 -23.81 -11.18 -24.49
N GLY A 82 -25.02 -11.73 -24.39
CA GLY A 82 -25.72 -12.36 -25.51
C GLY A 82 -26.03 -11.37 -26.64
N ASN A 83 -26.50 -10.17 -26.30
CA ASN A 83 -26.77 -9.12 -27.28
C ASN A 83 -25.49 -8.66 -27.98
N ILE A 84 -24.38 -8.47 -27.24
CA ILE A 84 -23.08 -8.13 -27.84
C ILE A 84 -22.59 -9.24 -28.78
N ALA A 85 -22.75 -10.52 -28.41
CA ALA A 85 -22.38 -11.62 -29.30
C ALA A 85 -23.16 -11.57 -30.62
N LYS A 86 -24.46 -11.27 -30.59
CA LYS A 86 -25.25 -11.10 -31.80
C LYS A 86 -24.81 -9.89 -32.63
N MET A 87 -24.51 -8.76 -31.99
CA MET A 87 -24.01 -7.57 -32.68
C MET A 87 -22.65 -7.83 -33.35
N VAL A 88 -21.74 -8.54 -32.70
CA VAL A 88 -20.46 -8.95 -33.29
C VAL A 88 -20.67 -9.91 -34.47
N GLN A 89 -21.63 -10.84 -34.39
CA GLN A 89 -21.96 -11.71 -35.51
C GLN A 89 -22.45 -10.93 -36.74
N LEU A 90 -23.26 -9.89 -36.53
CA LEU A 90 -23.87 -9.11 -37.61
C LEU A 90 -22.95 -8.03 -38.17
N PHE A 91 -22.10 -7.43 -37.33
CA PHE A 91 -21.38 -6.19 -37.66
C PHE A 91 -19.87 -6.24 -37.33
N GLY A 92 -19.37 -7.37 -36.84
CA GLY A 92 -17.97 -7.52 -36.42
C GLY A 92 -17.00 -7.90 -37.52
N GLU A 93 -17.45 -8.04 -38.77
CA GLU A 93 -16.56 -8.35 -39.90
C GLU A 93 -15.47 -7.28 -40.03
N GLY A 94 -14.21 -7.72 -40.14
CA GLY A 94 -13.03 -6.85 -40.17
C GLY A 94 -12.62 -6.26 -38.81
N GLN A 95 -13.38 -6.49 -37.73
CA GLN A 95 -12.97 -6.08 -36.39
C GLN A 95 -12.07 -7.13 -35.72
N SER A 96 -11.06 -6.67 -34.99
CA SER A 96 -10.16 -7.52 -34.22
C SER A 96 -10.31 -7.27 -32.72
N LYS A 97 -10.16 -8.33 -31.93
CA LYS A 97 -10.03 -8.21 -30.47
C LYS A 97 -8.81 -7.36 -30.12
N LEU A 98 -8.86 -6.65 -28.98
CA LEU A 98 -7.69 -5.94 -28.46
C LEU A 98 -6.56 -6.94 -28.19
N PRO A 99 -5.36 -6.77 -28.79
CA PRO A 99 -4.22 -7.63 -28.49
C PRO A 99 -3.76 -7.39 -27.04
N ASN A 100 -3.25 -8.45 -26.38
CA ASN A 100 -2.68 -8.37 -25.03
C ASN A 100 -3.65 -7.82 -23.97
N PHE A 101 -4.95 -8.08 -24.11
CA PHE A 101 -5.96 -7.72 -23.12
C PHE A 101 -6.04 -8.76 -21.99
N PRO A 102 -6.11 -8.35 -20.71
CA PRO A 102 -6.01 -6.97 -20.22
C PRO A 102 -4.54 -6.48 -20.20
N PRO A 103 -4.30 -5.16 -20.42
CA PRO A 103 -2.95 -4.61 -20.34
C PRO A 103 -2.34 -4.83 -18.95
N LYS A 104 -1.12 -5.38 -18.90
CA LYS A 104 -0.41 -5.64 -17.64
C LYS A 104 -0.09 -4.31 -16.93
N LYS A 105 -0.58 -4.15 -15.69
CA LYS A 105 -0.20 -3.02 -14.81
C LYS A 105 0.82 -3.50 -13.77
N ASN A 106 2.04 -2.97 -13.80
CA ASN A 106 3.05 -3.24 -12.77
C ASN A 106 2.88 -2.28 -11.59
N LYS A 107 2.07 -2.65 -10.58
CA LYS A 107 1.85 -1.82 -9.36
C LYS A 107 2.20 -2.51 -8.03
N TRP A 108 2.93 -3.62 -8.07
CA TRP A 108 3.32 -4.40 -6.88
C TRP A 108 4.03 -3.62 -5.77
N ARG A 109 4.79 -2.57 -6.14
CA ARG A 109 5.75 -1.86 -5.28
C ARG A 109 5.13 -1.00 -4.15
N MET A 110 3.80 -0.92 -4.03
CA MET A 110 3.15 -0.14 -2.95
C MET A 110 2.30 -0.98 -1.99
N SER A 111 2.40 -2.30 -2.03
CA SER A 111 1.56 -3.18 -1.20
C SER A 111 2.00 -3.25 0.27
N PHE A 112 3.31 -3.20 0.53
CA PHE A 112 3.89 -3.27 1.88
C PHE A 112 4.97 -2.23 2.01
N PHE A 113 4.96 -1.45 3.08
CA PHE A 113 5.94 -0.40 3.30
C PHE A 113 5.90 0.08 4.75
N VAL A 114 6.93 0.81 5.15
CA VAL A 114 7.00 1.49 6.45
C VAL A 114 6.93 2.99 6.21
N GLU A 115 6.10 3.68 6.99
CA GLU A 115 6.25 5.11 7.22
C GLU A 115 6.94 5.31 8.57
N ALA A 116 7.82 6.29 8.68
CA ALA A 116 8.54 6.56 9.91
C ALA A 116 8.75 8.05 10.17
N ALA A 117 8.94 8.40 11.44
CA ALA A 117 9.28 9.73 11.92
C ALA A 117 10.25 9.63 13.11
N VAL A 118 11.18 10.58 13.19
CA VAL A 118 12.06 10.76 14.35
C VAL A 118 11.27 11.47 15.44
N MET A 119 11.08 10.80 16.56
CA MET A 119 10.44 11.40 17.74
C MET A 119 11.45 12.16 18.59
N HIS A 120 12.66 11.62 18.71
CA HIS A 120 13.73 12.17 19.52
C HIS A 120 15.07 11.71 18.97
N ASN A 121 16.09 12.57 19.02
CA ASN A 121 17.45 12.24 18.66
C ASN A 121 18.44 13.12 19.43
N ASP A 122 19.37 12.51 20.14
CA ASP A 122 20.45 13.19 20.85
C ASP A 122 21.75 12.36 20.82
N THR A 123 22.75 12.72 21.63
CA THR A 123 24.05 12.04 21.69
C THR A 123 24.03 10.69 22.42
N THR A 124 22.87 10.27 22.92
CA THR A 124 22.68 9.02 23.65
C THR A 124 21.72 8.08 22.95
N SER A 125 20.79 8.58 22.14
CA SER A 125 19.75 7.75 21.54
C SER A 125 19.04 8.37 20.33
N THR A 126 18.42 7.50 19.53
CA THR A 126 17.37 7.87 18.56
C THR A 126 16.10 7.10 18.87
N GLN A 127 14.97 7.80 18.94
CA GLN A 127 13.64 7.22 19.01
C GLN A 127 12.88 7.46 17.70
N VAL A 128 12.31 6.39 17.16
CA VAL A 128 11.59 6.39 15.89
C VAL A 128 10.19 5.86 16.11
N LYS A 129 9.19 6.60 15.62
CA LYS A 129 7.84 6.09 15.36
C LYS A 129 7.84 5.47 13.98
N ALA A 130 7.46 4.20 13.87
CA ALA A 130 7.33 3.50 12.60
C ALA A 130 5.96 2.82 12.50
N VAL A 131 5.37 2.87 11.31
CA VAL A 131 4.09 2.22 11.00
C VAL A 131 4.29 1.33 9.78
N LEU A 132 4.16 0.03 9.99
CA LEU A 132 4.22 -0.99 8.94
C LEU A 132 2.83 -1.16 8.33
N TYR A 133 2.71 -0.92 7.03
CA TYR A 133 1.46 -1.01 6.28
C TYR A 133 1.38 -2.27 5.42
N ASN A 134 0.19 -2.89 5.39
CA ASN A 134 -0.27 -3.79 4.33
C ASN A 134 -1.45 -3.15 3.59
N ARG A 135 -1.15 -2.54 2.45
CA ARG A 135 -2.13 -2.02 1.49
C ARG A 135 -2.14 -2.85 0.21
N SER A 136 -1.96 -4.17 0.31
CA SER A 136 -1.97 -5.06 -0.84
C SER A 136 -3.28 -4.98 -1.64
N GLY A 137 -3.19 -5.19 -2.96
CA GLY A 137 -4.33 -5.12 -3.89
C GLY A 137 -4.16 -5.98 -5.14
N TRP A 138 -2.95 -6.46 -5.43
CA TRP A 138 -2.67 -7.34 -6.56
C TRP A 138 -2.13 -8.67 -6.04
N PRO A 139 -2.96 -9.69 -5.76
CA PRO A 139 -4.23 -9.51 -5.08
C PRO A 139 -4.04 -8.94 -3.66
N ALA A 140 -5.14 -8.46 -3.06
CA ALA A 140 -5.20 -8.19 -1.64
C ALA A 140 -4.94 -9.48 -0.84
N ARG A 141 -4.09 -9.42 0.18
CA ARG A 141 -3.74 -10.59 1.00
C ARG A 141 -3.43 -10.18 2.43
N SER A 142 -3.77 -11.04 3.36
CA SER A 142 -3.29 -10.96 4.75
C SER A 142 -1.83 -11.42 4.82
N SER A 143 -1.10 -10.95 5.82
CA SER A 143 0.21 -11.48 6.18
C SER A 143 0.36 -11.53 7.70
N GLN A 144 1.07 -12.55 8.17
CA GLN A 144 1.47 -12.75 9.56
C GLN A 144 2.98 -12.98 9.68
N THR A 145 3.75 -12.56 8.68
CA THR A 145 5.20 -12.81 8.60
C THR A 145 5.94 -11.54 8.15
N LEU A 146 5.34 -10.36 8.38
CA LEU A 146 5.96 -9.11 7.99
C LEU A 146 6.94 -8.66 9.06
N SER A 147 8.10 -8.19 8.61
CA SER A 147 9.09 -7.54 9.43
C SER A 147 9.73 -6.40 8.65
N PHE A 148 10.44 -5.53 9.35
CA PHE A 148 11.34 -4.56 8.73
C PHE A 148 12.62 -4.41 9.56
N ARG A 149 13.65 -3.85 8.93
CA ARG A 149 14.95 -3.63 9.56
C ARG A 149 15.26 -2.15 9.62
N TYR A 150 15.84 -1.71 10.74
CA TYR A 150 16.39 -0.38 10.92
C TYR A 150 17.91 -0.49 10.97
N TYR A 151 18.58 0.01 9.93
CA TYR A 151 20.01 -0.10 9.73
C TYR A 151 20.75 1.12 10.27
N VAL A 152 21.84 0.85 10.98
CA VAL A 152 22.67 1.83 11.68
C VAL A 152 24.15 1.61 11.36
N ASN A 153 24.94 2.68 11.41
CA ASN A 153 26.38 2.59 11.30
C ASN A 153 27.00 2.91 12.66
N LEU A 154 27.69 1.95 13.27
CA LEU A 154 28.21 2.08 14.63
C LEU A 154 29.68 2.56 14.69
N SER A 155 30.20 3.16 13.62
CA SER A 155 31.62 3.55 13.56
C SER A 155 32.05 4.44 14.73
N GLU A 156 31.20 5.38 15.13
CA GLU A 156 31.40 6.28 16.26
C GLU A 156 31.36 5.57 17.62
N VAL A 157 30.52 4.54 17.76
CA VAL A 157 30.44 3.68 18.96
C VAL A 157 31.73 2.90 19.11
N PHE A 158 32.18 2.23 18.05
CA PHE A 158 33.44 1.47 18.04
C PHE A 158 34.67 2.36 18.25
N ALA A 159 34.68 3.57 17.69
CA ALA A 159 35.78 4.53 17.89
C ALA A 159 35.95 4.95 19.36
N LYS A 160 34.87 4.88 20.16
CA LYS A 160 34.88 5.18 21.60
C LYS A 160 35.17 3.94 22.47
N GLY A 161 35.49 2.80 21.86
CA GLY A 161 35.81 1.55 22.57
C GLY A 161 34.60 0.72 22.98
N PHE A 162 33.40 1.09 22.52
CA PHE A 162 32.16 0.36 22.76
C PHE A 162 31.82 -0.57 21.60
N THR A 163 30.79 -1.39 21.78
CA THR A 163 30.33 -2.39 20.82
C THR A 163 28.82 -2.30 20.59
N GLU A 164 28.31 -3.09 19.65
CA GLU A 164 26.86 -3.20 19.41
C GLU A 164 26.07 -3.66 20.65
N LYS A 165 26.73 -4.37 21.59
CA LYS A 165 26.12 -4.84 22.84
C LYS A 165 25.86 -3.71 23.83
N ASP A 166 26.53 -2.59 23.64
CA ASP A 166 26.34 -1.40 24.46
C ASP A 166 25.16 -0.55 23.97
N ILE A 167 24.51 -0.93 22.87
CA ILE A 167 23.30 -0.28 22.35
C ILE A 167 22.07 -1.15 22.64
N GLN A 168 21.14 -0.60 23.41
CA GLN A 168 19.87 -1.26 23.73
C GLN A 168 18.78 -0.85 22.75
N VAL A 169 18.05 -1.85 22.25
CA VAL A 169 16.86 -1.66 21.42
C VAL A 169 15.63 -1.89 22.29
N THR A 170 14.82 -0.86 22.49
CA THR A 170 13.63 -0.89 23.35
C THR A 170 12.42 -0.31 22.63
N ALA A 171 11.22 -0.53 23.15
CA ALA A 171 10.00 0.07 22.62
C ALA A 171 9.18 0.73 23.73
N ALA A 172 8.78 1.99 23.49
CA ALA A 172 7.90 2.74 24.39
C ALA A 172 6.41 2.47 24.09
N TYR A 173 6.10 2.15 22.83
CA TYR A 173 4.78 1.74 22.36
C TYR A 173 4.95 0.66 21.30
N ASN A 174 4.10 -0.37 21.33
CA ASN A 174 4.28 -1.55 20.48
C ASN A 174 2.95 -2.29 20.25
N GLU A 175 2.48 -2.37 19.01
CA GLU A 175 1.29 -3.15 18.63
C GLU A 175 1.62 -4.62 18.28
N GLY A 176 2.45 -5.27 19.08
CA GLY A 176 2.70 -6.72 19.01
C GLY A 176 3.94 -7.16 18.23
N ALA A 177 4.84 -6.25 17.86
CA ALA A 177 6.13 -6.62 17.29
C ALA A 177 7.07 -7.22 18.36
N SER A 178 7.95 -8.11 17.94
CA SER A 178 9.17 -8.43 18.69
C SER A 178 10.33 -7.58 18.15
N LEU A 179 11.29 -7.24 19.03
CA LEU A 179 12.49 -6.49 18.66
C LEU A 179 13.71 -7.37 18.88
N SER A 180 14.62 -7.40 17.90
CA SER A 180 15.93 -8.00 18.11
C SER A 180 16.90 -7.01 18.76
N PRO A 181 17.94 -7.50 19.48
CA PRO A 181 19.18 -6.76 19.65
C PRO A 181 19.79 -6.39 18.28
N LEU A 182 20.80 -5.53 18.27
CA LEU A 182 21.53 -5.22 17.04
C LEU A 182 22.21 -6.49 16.49
N LYS A 183 21.94 -6.78 15.22
CA LYS A 183 22.55 -7.86 14.44
C LYS A 183 23.54 -7.27 13.45
N VAL A 184 24.63 -7.99 13.19
CA VAL A 184 25.62 -7.61 12.17
C VAL A 184 24.98 -7.69 10.78
N TYR A 185 25.08 -6.64 9.98
CA TYR A 185 24.83 -6.68 8.54
C TYR A 185 26.14 -6.74 7.75
N ASP A 186 27.05 -5.79 8.03
CA ASP A 186 28.40 -5.74 7.48
C ASP A 186 29.38 -5.23 8.54
N ALA A 187 30.12 -6.15 9.16
CA ALA A 187 31.09 -5.81 10.20
C ALA A 187 32.25 -4.95 9.68
N SER A 188 32.63 -5.07 8.40
CA SER A 188 33.76 -4.33 7.82
C SER A 188 33.46 -2.84 7.71
N SER A 189 32.22 -2.51 7.37
CA SER A 189 31.70 -1.14 7.27
C SER A 189 30.98 -0.67 8.54
N ARG A 190 31.01 -1.47 9.62
CA ARG A 190 30.32 -1.23 10.89
C ARG A 190 28.81 -1.02 10.76
N VAL A 191 28.17 -1.71 9.81
CA VAL A 191 26.71 -1.63 9.59
C VAL A 191 26.01 -2.75 10.34
N TYR A 192 25.03 -2.36 11.15
CA TYR A 192 24.20 -3.24 11.98
C TYR A 192 22.72 -2.95 11.74
N PHE A 193 21.84 -3.79 12.24
CA PHE A 193 20.40 -3.53 12.19
C PHE A 193 19.65 -4.07 13.40
N ALA A 194 18.57 -3.38 13.75
CA ALA A 194 17.50 -3.92 14.59
C ALA A 194 16.39 -4.48 13.69
N GLU A 195 15.93 -5.70 13.96
CA GLU A 195 14.78 -6.30 13.30
C GLU A 195 13.52 -6.07 14.14
N ILE A 196 12.51 -5.46 13.52
CA ILE A 196 11.18 -5.28 14.07
C ILE A 196 10.29 -6.31 13.38
N ASP A 197 9.91 -7.34 14.10
CA ASP A 197 9.23 -8.52 13.55
C ASP A 197 7.80 -8.64 14.07
N PHE A 198 6.84 -8.54 13.16
CA PHE A 198 5.41 -8.74 13.42
C PHE A 198 4.95 -10.16 13.06
N THR A 199 5.85 -11.14 13.04
CA THR A 199 5.48 -12.54 12.85
C THR A 199 4.46 -12.97 13.91
N GLY A 200 3.35 -13.56 13.46
CA GLY A 200 2.19 -13.91 14.29
C GLY A 200 1.15 -12.80 14.43
N VAL A 201 1.45 -11.55 14.04
CA VAL A 201 0.49 -10.44 14.03
C VAL A 201 -0.17 -10.34 12.65
N ALA A 202 -1.49 -10.49 12.60
CA ALA A 202 -2.24 -10.35 11.35
C ALA A 202 -2.32 -8.88 10.91
N ILE A 203 -1.71 -8.59 9.75
CA ILE A 203 -1.79 -7.28 9.08
C ILE A 203 -2.44 -7.50 7.72
N SER A 204 -3.60 -6.88 7.47
CA SER A 204 -4.43 -7.15 6.29
C SER A 204 -5.22 -5.91 5.84
N PRO A 205 -5.43 -5.70 4.52
CA PRO A 205 -6.09 -4.52 3.97
C PRO A 205 -7.62 -4.60 4.13
N ARG A 206 -8.11 -4.64 5.38
CA ARG A 206 -9.53 -4.85 5.70
C ARG A 206 -10.17 -3.80 6.62
N GLY A 207 -9.42 -2.80 7.04
CA GLY A 207 -9.87 -1.83 8.03
C GLY A 207 -8.77 -0.87 8.47
N GLU A 208 -9.16 0.26 9.06
CA GLU A 208 -8.25 1.36 9.42
C GLU A 208 -7.15 0.91 10.40
N SER A 209 -7.46 0.03 11.35
CA SER A 209 -6.47 -0.46 12.31
C SER A 209 -5.76 -1.74 11.84
N GLU A 210 -6.39 -2.53 10.97
CA GLU A 210 -5.87 -3.85 10.60
C GLU A 210 -4.89 -3.82 9.44
N HIS A 211 -4.93 -2.78 8.62
CA HIS A 211 -4.00 -2.61 7.51
C HIS A 211 -2.64 -2.06 7.92
N LYS A 212 -2.42 -1.79 9.21
CA LYS A 212 -1.19 -1.20 9.72
C LYS A 212 -0.86 -1.65 11.15
N LYS A 213 0.41 -1.56 11.52
CA LYS A 213 0.89 -1.74 12.90
C LYS A 213 1.96 -0.71 13.22
N GLU A 214 1.80 -0.04 14.35
CA GLU A 214 2.71 0.97 14.87
C GLU A 214 3.66 0.38 15.94
N ILE A 215 4.88 0.90 15.92
CA ILE A 215 5.85 0.73 16.99
C ILE A 215 6.61 2.06 17.19
N GLN A 216 6.92 2.38 18.44
CA GLN A 216 7.81 3.48 18.80
C GLN A 216 9.03 2.89 19.50
N PHE A 217 10.08 2.62 18.72
CA PHE A 217 11.30 1.99 19.21
C PHE A 217 12.41 3.01 19.40
N ARG A 218 13.36 2.68 20.27
CA ARG A 218 14.53 3.50 20.59
C ARG A 218 15.78 2.64 20.56
N LEU A 219 16.82 3.16 19.91
CA LEU A 219 18.19 2.68 20.05
C LEU A 219 18.90 3.63 21.02
N SER A 220 19.38 3.09 22.14
CA SER A 220 19.99 3.88 23.22
C SER A 220 21.34 3.32 23.62
N ALA A 221 22.32 4.19 23.76
CA ALA A 221 23.56 3.88 24.46
C ALA A 221 23.28 3.46 25.91
N SER A 222 23.91 2.37 26.34
CA SER A 222 23.83 1.89 27.71
C SER A 222 24.35 2.94 28.70
N ASN A 223 23.68 3.05 29.84
CA ASN A 223 23.99 3.98 30.92
C ASN A 223 23.98 5.47 30.53
N GLY A 224 23.37 5.84 29.40
CA GLY A 224 23.30 7.24 28.95
C GLY A 224 24.64 7.81 28.46
N SER A 225 25.54 6.95 28.00
CA SER A 225 26.84 7.38 27.49
C SER A 225 26.68 8.20 26.19
N ASN A 226 27.44 9.29 26.05
CA ASN A 226 27.44 10.14 24.84
C ASN A 226 28.21 9.47 23.68
N ILE A 227 27.76 8.30 23.25
CA ILE A 227 28.42 7.46 22.24
C ILE A 227 27.65 7.36 20.92
N TRP A 228 26.48 7.97 20.82
CA TRP A 228 25.54 7.79 19.72
C TRP A 228 25.57 8.97 18.73
N ASP A 229 25.55 8.68 17.43
CA ASP A 229 25.34 9.65 16.35
C ASP A 229 24.60 8.99 15.17
N ALA A 230 23.31 9.32 14.99
CA ALA A 230 22.50 8.76 13.91
C ALA A 230 22.73 9.41 12.53
N SER A 231 23.59 10.42 12.40
CA SER A 231 23.75 11.15 11.13
C SER A 231 24.31 10.28 9.98
N ASN A 232 25.05 9.22 10.32
CA ASN A 232 25.62 8.25 9.40
C ASN A 232 24.71 7.01 9.19
N ASP A 233 23.59 6.90 9.90
CA ASP A 233 22.70 5.75 9.85
C ASP A 233 21.91 5.70 8.53
N TYR A 234 21.97 4.54 7.87
CA TYR A 234 21.24 4.34 6.62
C TYR A 234 19.73 4.50 6.82
N SER A 235 19.13 3.96 7.88
CA SER A 235 17.68 4.09 8.07
C SER A 235 17.24 5.45 8.61
N TYR A 236 18.15 6.23 9.22
CA TYR A 236 17.85 7.56 9.74
C TYR A 236 17.82 8.64 8.65
N GLN A 237 18.76 8.57 7.70
CA GLN A 237 18.93 9.57 6.65
C GLN A 237 17.61 9.87 5.90
N GLY A 238 17.19 11.13 5.88
CA GLY A 238 15.96 11.59 5.23
C GLY A 238 14.71 11.52 6.12
N LEU A 239 14.77 10.87 7.29
CA LEU A 239 13.69 10.97 8.27
C LEU A 239 13.61 12.38 8.86
N THR A 240 12.41 12.77 9.26
CA THR A 240 12.08 14.05 9.89
C THR A 240 11.14 13.77 11.06
N SER A 241 10.69 14.80 11.77
CA SER A 241 9.65 14.66 12.80
C SER A 241 8.26 14.35 12.23
N ASN A 242 8.08 14.41 10.90
CA ASN A 242 6.82 14.08 10.24
C ASN A 242 6.85 12.66 9.69
N MET A 243 5.71 11.95 9.81
CA MET A 243 5.53 10.63 9.22
C MET A 243 5.71 10.71 7.71
N GLN A 244 6.63 9.91 7.18
CA GLN A 244 6.89 9.83 5.75
C GLN A 244 7.18 8.40 5.34
N LYS A 245 6.75 8.05 4.13
CA LYS A 245 7.10 6.75 3.53
C LYS A 245 8.59 6.69 3.28
N ASN A 246 9.25 5.71 3.90
CA ASN A 246 10.65 5.46 3.62
C ASN A 246 10.76 4.72 2.27
N ASN A 247 11.38 5.37 1.28
CA ASN A 247 11.55 4.84 -0.08
C ASN A 247 12.87 4.08 -0.26
N LYS A 248 13.62 3.82 0.82
CA LYS A 248 14.85 3.05 0.77
C LYS A 248 14.51 1.59 0.44
N ASP A 249 14.95 1.15 -0.74
CA ASP A 249 14.62 -0.16 -1.32
C ASP A 249 15.03 -1.27 -0.35
N SER A 250 14.24 -2.35 -0.28
CA SER A 250 14.49 -3.52 0.59
C SER A 250 15.62 -4.41 0.05
N ARG A 251 16.63 -3.81 -0.60
CA ARG A 251 17.71 -4.46 -1.36
C ARG A 251 19.09 -3.98 -0.93
N LEU A 252 19.26 -3.78 0.37
CA LEU A 252 20.56 -3.94 1.03
C LEU A 252 20.54 -5.32 1.68
#